data_AF-A0A812QZG8-F1
#
_entry.id   AF-A0A812QZG8-F1
#
_cell.length_a   1.000
_cell.length_b   1.000
_cell.length_c   1.000
_cell.angle_alpha   90.00
_cell.angle_beta   90.00
_cell.angle_gamma   90.00
#
_symmetry.space_group_name_H-M   'P 1'
#
loop_
_entity.id
_entity.type
_entity.pdbx_description
1 polymer ?
#
loop_
_entity_poly.entity_id
_entity_poly.type
_entity_poly.pdbx_seq_one_letter_code
_entity_poly.pdbx_strand_id
1 'polypeptide(L)'
;MPLFSCLWDLFSGGSSTAKPGPPVSYRFAQLTDVHIEPFYNPERGHLKGGVCRVPEAFNKSRCIPFEVEPEADAYPLGRLNCDPPVALLRSILEHMERVARTDKPDFVLFTGDIPSHQLSCQFHQARTIELVIEMMAKGVKSVAPQLYPVMGNNDYFPNYNVSLEPNSPWQQFVASLYGREGVLSGEQLTSFARGGYYSATPRDGLKLIVLNTVVWSQKVLDWNGAPKKHVKHHPDISEAGLYRGADAPMPGADSSAWVWDQDVASKKLFVDCDARPADPYGQLKWARKELHHARSAGQRVIVAGHVPPGNKVGSNNFCPRHLNDFRSLVQDFADIIEVQLYGDHSNDEFRMVWDDGPRPRAVSSVLVSAGVTPRKHCNPSWRMFEVSEDHQVSDFSQYFLRLADTDIELNMDRRWKKLHRLGRDEEVSWKFWQKQYSFREQYGVGLDPEELEELWKTLQTDPNLLRTYVGHMFSQTVGSYDYFDYICDMRYLDASENDACSALGALLEPKERQEFAQPLALLEPPSQAQAARAEMGNLPAALGASLALNALLAVAFLWMARRRRWSEPASYVALP
;
A
#
# COMPACT_ATOMS: atom_id res chain seq x y z
N MET A 1 -37.79 10.17 -38.36
CA MET A 1 -38.37 9.13 -37.49
C MET A 1 -38.71 7.91 -38.36
N PRO A 2 -38.59 6.64 -37.92
CA PRO A 2 -37.93 6.09 -36.72
C PRO A 2 -37.08 4.80 -36.98
N LEU A 3 -36.49 4.23 -35.90
CA LEU A 3 -36.10 2.82 -35.62
C LEU A 3 -34.76 2.18 -36.08
N PHE A 4 -34.32 1.23 -35.24
CA PHE A 4 -33.13 0.33 -35.17
C PHE A 4 -31.86 0.90 -34.49
N SER A 5 -31.44 0.53 -33.27
CA SER A 5 -31.29 -0.75 -32.51
C SER A 5 -30.03 -1.56 -32.83
N CYS A 6 -29.18 -1.68 -31.79
CA CYS A 6 -28.22 -2.72 -31.41
C CYS A 6 -27.29 -3.34 -32.46
N LEU A 7 -25.97 -3.28 -32.18
CA LEU A 7 -25.05 -4.43 -32.11
C LEU A 7 -23.60 -3.91 -32.07
N TRP A 8 -23.05 -3.68 -30.87
CA TRP A 8 -21.60 -3.66 -30.65
C TRP A 8 -21.26 -4.06 -29.21
N ASP A 9 -21.70 -5.25 -28.81
CA ASP A 9 -21.18 -5.98 -27.65
C ASP A 9 -20.91 -7.39 -28.10
N LEU A 10 -19.65 -7.70 -28.38
CA LEU A 10 -19.08 -9.04 -28.53
C LEU A 10 -17.59 -8.83 -28.85
N PHE A 11 -16.79 -8.57 -27.82
CA PHE A 11 -15.38 -8.96 -27.63
C PHE A 11 -14.85 -8.29 -26.34
N SER A 12 -15.52 -8.55 -25.22
CA SER A 12 -14.96 -8.41 -23.87
C SER A 12 -15.12 -9.78 -23.21
N GLY A 13 -13.98 -10.46 -23.02
CA GLY A 13 -13.96 -11.75 -22.33
C GLY A 13 -14.33 -11.58 -20.86
N GLY A 14 -15.28 -12.39 -20.41
CA GLY A 14 -15.46 -12.75 -19.00
C GLY A 14 -15.99 -11.66 -18.07
N SER A 15 -17.21 -11.16 -18.28
CA SER A 15 -17.98 -10.57 -17.18
C SER A 15 -18.41 -11.70 -16.24
N SER A 16 -17.61 -11.96 -15.22
CA SER A 16 -18.11 -12.57 -13.98
C SER A 16 -19.09 -11.57 -13.38
N THR A 17 -20.38 -11.88 -13.39
CA THR A 17 -21.36 -11.10 -12.62
C THR A 17 -21.11 -11.38 -11.15
N ALA A 18 -20.23 -10.58 -10.52
CA ALA A 18 -19.98 -10.65 -9.09
C ALA A 18 -21.31 -10.61 -8.34
N LYS A 19 -21.49 -11.50 -7.35
CA LYS A 19 -22.69 -11.44 -6.51
C LYS A 19 -22.70 -10.07 -5.80
N PRO A 20 -23.83 -9.33 -5.84
CA PRO A 20 -23.91 -8.05 -5.14
C PRO A 20 -23.70 -8.29 -3.65
N GLY A 21 -22.86 -7.44 -3.04
CA GLY A 21 -22.62 -7.46 -1.59
C GLY A 21 -23.86 -7.01 -0.80
N PRO A 22 -23.80 -7.06 0.55
CA PRO A 22 -24.84 -6.50 1.39
C PRO A 22 -25.01 -4.99 1.12
N PRO A 23 -26.21 -4.42 1.33
CA PRO A 23 -26.44 -2.99 1.16
C PRO A 23 -25.50 -2.16 2.05
N VAL A 24 -24.88 -1.13 1.46
CA VAL A 24 -23.98 -0.23 2.17
C VAL A 24 -24.79 0.69 3.09
N SER A 25 -24.46 0.67 4.39
CA SER A 25 -25.06 1.52 5.42
C SER A 25 -24.17 2.72 5.76
N TYR A 26 -22.87 2.51 5.88
CA TYR A 26 -21.89 3.56 6.15
C TYR A 26 -20.51 3.20 5.57
N ARG A 27 -19.56 4.14 5.67
CA ARG A 27 -18.21 4.00 5.11
C ARG A 27 -17.15 4.48 6.09
N PHE A 28 -15.93 4.00 5.93
CA PHE A 28 -14.75 4.59 6.56
C PHE A 28 -13.57 4.56 5.61
N ALA A 29 -12.65 5.52 5.74
CA ALA A 29 -11.46 5.58 4.90
C ALA A 29 -10.22 5.09 5.65
N GLN A 30 -9.25 4.52 4.94
CA GLN A 30 -7.92 4.21 5.47
C GLN A 30 -6.83 4.92 4.68
N LEU A 31 -5.91 5.54 5.42
CA LEU A 31 -4.66 6.10 4.93
C LEU A 31 -3.48 5.43 5.66
N THR A 32 -2.36 5.18 4.99
CA THR A 32 -1.17 4.57 5.62
C THR A 32 0.12 4.97 4.90
N ASP A 33 1.26 4.83 5.58
CA ASP A 33 2.59 4.88 5.00
C ASP A 33 2.82 6.17 4.18
N VAL A 34 2.62 7.32 4.82
CA VAL A 34 2.75 8.64 4.15
C VAL A 34 4.19 9.05 3.92
N HIS A 35 5.10 8.68 4.82
CA HIS A 35 6.55 8.86 4.68
C HIS A 35 7.00 10.22 4.16
N ILE A 36 6.47 11.30 4.71
CA ILE A 36 6.71 12.64 4.22
C ILE A 36 8.18 13.01 4.33
N GLU A 37 8.76 13.40 3.20
CA GLU A 37 10.10 13.93 3.07
C GLU A 37 10.04 15.47 3.16
N PRO A 38 10.38 16.07 4.31
CA PRO A 38 10.34 17.53 4.45
C PRO A 38 11.40 18.21 3.57
N PHE A 39 12.47 17.51 3.19
CA PHE A 39 13.56 18.06 2.41
C PHE A 39 13.54 17.65 0.94
N TYR A 40 12.35 17.37 0.38
CA TYR A 40 12.19 16.68 -0.89
C TYR A 40 12.89 17.41 -2.05
N ASN A 41 13.81 16.72 -2.72
CA ASN A 41 14.51 17.22 -3.89
C ASN A 41 14.83 16.06 -4.87
N PRO A 42 14.03 15.87 -5.92
CA PRO A 42 14.19 14.76 -6.85
C PRO A 42 15.30 14.96 -7.88
N GLU A 43 15.79 16.18 -8.05
CA GLU A 43 16.79 16.54 -9.08
C GLU A 43 18.23 16.36 -8.56
N ARG A 44 18.48 16.74 -7.31
CA ARG A 44 19.82 16.79 -6.70
C ARG A 44 20.02 15.75 -5.60
N GLY A 45 18.93 15.12 -5.16
CA GLY A 45 18.86 14.40 -3.90
C GLY A 45 18.80 12.87 -3.98
N HIS A 46 19.12 12.26 -5.11
CA HIS A 46 18.86 10.84 -5.32
C HIS A 46 19.99 9.94 -4.79
N LEU A 47 19.82 9.40 -3.57
CA LEU A 47 20.70 8.35 -3.05
C LEU A 47 20.17 6.95 -3.33
N LYS A 48 21.07 5.94 -3.28
CA LYS A 48 20.68 4.52 -3.26
C LYS A 48 19.70 4.28 -2.12
N GLY A 49 18.56 3.65 -2.41
CA GLY A 49 17.56 3.29 -1.40
C GLY A 49 16.31 4.17 -1.38
N GLY A 50 16.05 4.93 -2.44
CA GLY A 50 14.74 5.53 -2.71
C GLY A 50 14.36 6.73 -1.83
N VAL A 51 15.35 7.55 -1.51
CA VAL A 51 15.19 8.81 -0.76
C VAL A 51 15.62 9.95 -1.66
N CYS A 52 14.77 10.96 -1.80
CA CYS A 52 14.95 12.07 -2.72
C CYS A 52 14.90 13.37 -1.93
N ARG A 53 16.04 13.77 -1.35
CA ARG A 53 16.14 14.95 -0.48
C ARG A 53 17.39 15.78 -0.73
N VAL A 54 17.41 17.05 -0.32
CA VAL A 54 18.59 17.91 -0.53
C VAL A 54 19.89 17.27 0.01
N PRO A 55 21.03 17.39 -0.71
CA PRO A 55 22.31 16.79 -0.32
C PRO A 55 22.74 17.03 1.14
N GLU A 56 22.46 18.23 1.65
CA GLU A 56 22.81 18.67 2.99
C GLU A 56 22.08 17.87 4.08
N ALA A 57 20.85 17.44 3.80
CA ALA A 57 20.01 16.63 4.71
C ALA A 57 20.48 15.17 4.81
N PHE A 58 21.41 14.73 3.95
CA PHE A 58 22.07 13.42 4.10
C PHE A 58 23.25 13.43 5.06
N ASN A 59 23.67 14.59 5.57
CA ASN A 59 24.83 14.67 6.44
C ASN A 59 24.57 14.01 7.80
N LYS A 60 25.00 12.76 7.94
CA LYS A 60 24.91 11.97 9.18
C LYS A 60 25.82 12.47 10.31
N SER A 61 26.55 13.57 10.12
CA SER A 61 27.41 14.19 11.14
C SER A 61 26.85 15.53 11.65
N ARG A 62 25.73 16.03 11.11
CA ARG A 62 25.11 17.30 11.53
C ARG A 62 23.61 17.32 11.21
N CYS A 63 22.79 17.75 12.15
CA CYS A 63 21.40 18.14 11.84
C CYS A 63 21.40 19.54 11.21
N ILE A 64 20.83 19.68 10.01
CA ILE A 64 20.55 21.00 9.40
C ILE A 64 19.29 21.63 10.02
N PRO A 65 19.04 22.95 9.86
CA PRO A 65 17.75 23.53 10.24
C PRO A 65 16.58 22.78 9.62
N PHE A 66 15.46 22.67 10.33
CA PHE A 66 14.24 22.08 9.76
C PHE A 66 13.55 23.13 8.92
N GLU A 67 13.45 22.87 7.62
CA GLU A 67 12.74 23.68 6.65
C GLU A 67 12.01 22.72 5.73
N VAL A 68 10.71 22.97 5.51
CA VAL A 68 9.98 22.27 4.46
C VAL A 68 10.42 22.87 3.15
N GLU A 69 11.16 22.10 2.37
CA GLU A 69 11.62 22.55 1.07
C GLU A 69 10.43 22.94 0.19
N PRO A 70 10.53 24.01 -0.60
CA PRO A 70 9.51 24.35 -1.58
C PRO A 70 9.20 23.17 -2.49
N GLU A 71 7.98 23.16 -3.04
CA GLU A 71 7.59 22.12 -3.99
C GLU A 71 8.57 22.07 -5.16
N ALA A 72 9.08 20.87 -5.44
CA ALA A 72 10.06 20.68 -6.49
C ALA A 72 9.48 21.08 -7.86
N ASP A 73 10.26 21.83 -8.64
CA ASP A 73 9.87 22.23 -9.99
C ASP A 73 9.59 21.00 -10.88
N ALA A 74 10.46 19.99 -10.81
CA ALA A 74 10.22 18.66 -11.38
C ALA A 74 9.58 17.72 -10.34
N TYR A 75 8.53 17.00 -10.74
CA TYR A 75 7.82 16.02 -9.90
C TYR A 75 7.23 16.60 -8.59
N PRO A 76 6.38 17.65 -8.66
CA PRO A 76 5.86 18.35 -7.48
C PRO A 76 5.03 17.47 -6.54
N LEU A 77 4.39 16.42 -7.07
CA LEU A 77 3.60 15.45 -6.28
C LEU A 77 4.37 14.18 -5.93
N GLY A 78 5.69 14.14 -6.18
CA GLY A 78 6.50 12.95 -5.96
C GLY A 78 6.91 12.25 -7.25
N ARG A 79 7.87 11.34 -7.12
CA ARG A 79 8.42 10.49 -8.18
C ARG A 79 8.46 9.06 -7.67
N LEU A 80 8.23 8.10 -8.56
CA LEU A 80 8.36 6.69 -8.22
C LEU A 80 9.74 6.38 -7.63
N ASN A 81 9.75 5.50 -6.64
CA ASN A 81 10.91 5.14 -5.84
C ASN A 81 11.48 6.27 -4.96
N CYS A 82 10.75 7.37 -4.73
CA CYS A 82 11.07 8.38 -3.73
C CYS A 82 10.02 8.38 -2.61
N ASP A 83 10.42 8.64 -1.38
CA ASP A 83 9.48 9.14 -0.38
C ASP A 83 8.94 10.52 -0.81
N PRO A 84 7.65 10.82 -0.55
CA PRO A 84 6.97 11.93 -1.21
C PRO A 84 7.16 13.29 -0.51
N PRO A 85 6.99 14.39 -1.27
CA PRO A 85 6.91 15.74 -0.69
C PRO A 85 5.60 15.94 0.08
N VAL A 86 5.60 16.98 0.93
CA VAL A 86 4.40 17.46 1.66
C VAL A 86 3.21 17.74 0.71
N ALA A 87 3.48 18.18 -0.52
CA ALA A 87 2.46 18.46 -1.53
C ALA A 87 1.58 17.24 -1.87
N LEU A 88 2.13 16.02 -1.84
CA LEU A 88 1.34 14.81 -2.08
C LEU A 88 0.32 14.58 -0.95
N LEU A 89 0.70 14.82 0.31
CA LEU A 89 -0.21 14.73 1.45
C LEU A 89 -1.34 15.77 1.36
N ARG A 90 -1.03 16.98 0.89
CA ARG A 90 -2.08 17.98 0.64
C ARG A 90 -3.05 17.50 -0.45
N SER A 91 -2.50 17.01 -1.56
CA SER A 91 -3.28 16.52 -2.70
C SER A 91 -4.24 15.39 -2.34
N ILE A 92 -3.79 14.43 -1.51
CA ILE A 92 -4.64 13.32 -1.08
C ILE A 92 -5.75 13.79 -0.13
N LEU A 93 -5.46 14.69 0.81
CA LEU A 93 -6.46 15.24 1.74
C LEU A 93 -7.54 16.02 0.99
N GLU A 94 -7.15 16.82 -0.01
CA GLU A 94 -8.09 17.50 -0.91
C GLU A 94 -8.94 16.50 -1.71
N HIS A 95 -8.34 15.44 -2.23
CA HIS A 95 -9.08 14.41 -2.96
C HIS A 95 -10.08 13.68 -2.05
N MET A 96 -9.67 13.29 -0.84
CA MET A 96 -10.54 12.68 0.16
C MET A 96 -11.72 13.61 0.51
N GLU A 97 -11.49 14.92 0.65
CA GLU A 97 -12.57 15.89 0.87
C GLU A 97 -13.56 15.90 -0.31
N ARG A 98 -13.07 15.84 -1.56
CA ARG A 98 -13.93 15.82 -2.75
C ARG A 98 -14.78 14.55 -2.81
N VAL A 99 -14.19 13.39 -2.53
CA VAL A 99 -14.92 12.11 -2.45
C VAL A 99 -15.94 12.15 -1.31
N ALA A 100 -15.60 12.74 -0.17
CA ALA A 100 -16.49 12.84 0.98
C ALA A 100 -17.75 13.73 0.74
N ARG A 101 -17.81 14.49 -0.37
CA ARG A 101 -19.02 15.23 -0.76
C ARG A 101 -20.14 14.34 -1.28
N THR A 102 -19.79 13.19 -1.84
CA THR A 102 -20.75 12.17 -2.30
C THR A 102 -20.80 11.00 -1.34
N ASP A 103 -19.63 10.53 -0.92
CA ASP A 103 -19.45 9.30 -0.15
C ASP A 103 -18.71 9.62 1.15
N LYS A 104 -19.41 10.29 2.06
CA LYS A 104 -18.83 10.76 3.32
C LYS A 104 -18.48 9.57 4.24
N PRO A 105 -17.23 9.41 4.67
CA PRO A 105 -16.87 8.43 5.68
C PRO A 105 -17.27 8.89 7.10
N ASP A 106 -17.67 7.94 7.93
CA ASP A 106 -17.97 8.16 9.35
C ASP A 106 -16.69 8.39 10.17
N PHE A 107 -15.57 7.82 9.74
CA PHE A 107 -14.25 8.04 10.34
C PHE A 107 -13.12 7.77 9.34
N VAL A 108 -11.93 8.26 9.68
CA VAL A 108 -10.69 7.93 8.97
C VAL A 108 -9.78 7.16 9.92
N LEU A 109 -9.30 6.00 9.48
CA LEU A 109 -8.21 5.24 10.12
C LEU A 109 -6.89 5.64 9.47
N PHE A 110 -5.91 6.08 10.27
CA PHE A 110 -4.57 6.40 9.79
C PHE A 110 -3.56 5.44 10.41
N THR A 111 -3.09 4.46 9.64
CA THR A 111 -2.24 3.38 10.16
C THR A 111 -0.75 3.72 10.24
N GLY A 112 -0.37 4.98 10.39
CA GLY A 112 0.99 5.39 10.77
C GLY A 112 2.03 5.41 9.65
N ASP A 113 3.30 5.45 10.06
CA ASP A 113 4.50 5.65 9.22
C ASP A 113 4.53 7.03 8.54
N ILE A 114 4.72 8.02 9.40
CA ILE A 114 4.68 9.44 9.09
C ILE A 114 5.96 9.95 8.40
N PRO A 115 7.15 9.82 8.99
CA PRO A 115 8.35 10.43 8.42
C PRO A 115 8.96 9.58 7.30
N SER A 116 9.67 10.25 6.39
CA SER A 116 10.43 9.58 5.34
C SER A 116 11.51 8.66 5.89
N HIS A 117 11.88 7.66 5.08
CA HIS A 117 12.90 6.71 5.44
C HIS A 117 14.26 7.39 5.60
N GLN A 118 15.08 6.85 6.50
CA GLN A 118 16.46 7.29 6.71
C GLN A 118 16.61 8.78 7.10
N LEU A 119 15.60 9.41 7.70
CA LEU A 119 15.82 10.67 8.42
C LEU A 119 16.82 10.41 9.56
N SER A 120 17.98 11.02 9.45
CA SER A 120 19.14 10.68 10.30
C SER A 120 19.12 11.42 11.63
N CYS A 121 18.24 12.40 11.81
CA CYS A 121 18.22 13.32 12.95
C CYS A 121 16.90 13.23 13.72
N GLN A 122 16.99 13.09 15.04
CA GLN A 122 15.82 13.02 15.93
C GLN A 122 14.90 14.24 15.80
N PHE A 123 15.51 15.42 15.72
CA PHE A 123 14.79 16.68 15.59
C PHE A 123 13.97 16.74 14.30
N HIS A 124 14.55 16.32 13.16
CA HIS A 124 13.82 16.28 11.89
C HIS A 124 12.65 15.30 11.95
N GLN A 125 12.86 14.12 12.52
CA GLN A 125 11.80 13.14 12.64
C GLN A 125 10.65 13.63 13.53
N ALA A 126 10.96 14.24 14.67
CA ALA A 126 9.96 14.82 15.57
C ALA A 126 9.16 15.95 14.90
N ARG A 127 9.83 16.85 14.15
CA ARG A 127 9.17 17.97 13.44
C ARG A 127 8.34 17.50 12.25
N THR A 128 8.78 16.47 11.52
CA THR A 128 7.96 15.84 10.49
C THR A 128 6.71 15.19 11.08
N ILE A 129 6.83 14.48 12.21
CA ILE A 129 5.68 13.89 12.91
C ILE A 129 4.68 14.98 13.33
N GLU A 130 5.17 16.05 13.95
CA GLU A 130 4.34 17.19 14.34
C GLU A 130 3.63 17.83 13.14
N LEU A 131 4.37 18.15 12.08
CA LEU A 131 3.81 18.74 10.85
C LEU A 131 2.67 17.87 10.27
N VAL A 132 2.91 16.56 10.13
CA VAL A 132 1.93 15.66 9.51
C VAL A 132 0.74 15.42 10.42
N ILE A 133 0.91 15.28 11.74
CA ILE A 133 -0.22 15.16 12.67
C ILE A 133 -1.11 16.41 12.58
N GLU A 134 -0.52 17.61 12.55
CA GLU A 134 -1.29 18.84 12.37
C GLU A 134 -2.03 18.90 11.03
N MET A 135 -1.35 18.55 9.93
CA MET A 135 -1.96 18.51 8.60
C MET A 135 -3.11 17.50 8.53
N MET A 136 -2.92 16.30 9.07
CA MET A 136 -3.94 15.25 9.13
C MET A 136 -5.12 15.68 10.00
N ALA A 137 -4.88 16.19 11.20
CA ALA A 137 -5.93 16.62 12.11
C ALA A 137 -6.77 17.77 11.55
N LYS A 138 -6.15 18.69 10.79
CA LYS A 138 -6.85 19.81 10.12
C LYS A 138 -7.56 19.34 8.85
N GLY A 139 -6.86 18.62 7.97
CA GLY A 139 -7.40 18.19 6.67
C GLY A 139 -8.51 17.16 6.78
N VAL A 140 -8.43 16.23 7.74
CA VAL A 140 -9.47 15.19 7.92
C VAL A 140 -10.77 15.76 8.49
N LYS A 141 -10.77 16.91 9.17
CA LYS A 141 -12.00 17.51 9.73
C LYS A 141 -13.07 17.82 8.67
N SER A 142 -12.68 18.11 7.43
CA SER A 142 -13.64 18.29 6.32
C SER A 142 -14.10 16.97 5.70
N VAL A 143 -13.38 15.87 5.94
CA VAL A 143 -13.63 14.53 5.41
C VAL A 143 -14.54 13.72 6.34
N ALA A 144 -14.18 13.62 7.61
CA ALA A 144 -14.85 12.79 8.61
C ALA A 144 -14.84 13.46 10.00
N PRO A 145 -15.78 13.13 10.89
CA PRO A 145 -15.80 13.69 12.25
C PRO A 145 -14.64 13.21 13.13
N GLN A 146 -14.08 12.03 12.86
CA GLN A 146 -13.06 11.43 13.71
C GLN A 146 -11.91 10.84 12.90
N LEU A 147 -10.69 11.07 13.40
CA LEU A 147 -9.45 10.45 12.96
C LEU A 147 -8.98 9.48 14.05
N TYR A 148 -8.62 8.26 13.65
CA TYR A 148 -8.06 7.23 14.53
C TYR A 148 -6.64 6.87 14.09
N PRO A 149 -5.60 7.35 14.79
CA PRO A 149 -4.21 7.08 14.44
C PRO A 149 -3.71 5.74 15.01
N VAL A 150 -2.78 5.10 14.31
CA VAL A 150 -1.99 3.96 14.78
C VAL A 150 -0.51 4.32 14.73
N MET A 151 0.28 3.82 15.68
CA MET A 151 1.74 4.00 15.66
C MET A 151 2.40 3.10 14.62
N GLY A 152 3.11 3.69 13.67
CA GLY A 152 4.03 3.00 12.76
C GLY A 152 5.46 2.87 13.29
N ASN A 153 6.28 2.06 12.62
CA ASN A 153 7.67 1.86 13.04
C ASN A 153 8.55 3.09 12.79
N ASN A 154 8.30 3.83 11.72
CA ASN A 154 8.94 5.11 11.45
C ASN A 154 8.35 6.23 12.32
N ASP A 155 7.31 5.98 13.10
CA ASP A 155 6.86 6.98 14.09
C ASP A 155 7.73 6.95 15.36
N TYR A 156 8.71 6.03 15.44
CA TYR A 156 9.76 5.98 16.46
C TYR A 156 11.09 6.44 15.92
N PHE A 157 11.83 7.24 16.70
CA PHE A 157 13.20 7.63 16.34
C PHE A 157 14.26 6.80 17.09
N PRO A 158 15.25 6.25 16.38
CA PRO A 158 15.23 5.93 14.95
C PRO A 158 14.18 4.83 14.65
N ASN A 159 13.97 4.51 13.37
CA ASN A 159 13.01 3.48 12.95
C ASN A 159 13.10 2.21 13.82
N TYR A 160 11.93 1.69 14.25
CA TYR A 160 11.77 0.54 15.15
C TYR A 160 12.38 0.70 16.56
N ASN A 161 12.81 1.89 16.97
CA ASN A 161 13.28 2.15 18.34
C ASN A 161 12.13 2.36 19.33
N VAL A 162 11.28 1.35 19.43
CA VAL A 162 10.18 1.34 20.41
C VAL A 162 10.67 0.76 21.74
N SER A 163 10.36 1.45 22.84
CA SER A 163 10.63 0.95 24.20
C SER A 163 9.78 -0.29 24.48
N LEU A 164 10.33 -1.37 25.02
CA LEU A 164 9.52 -2.51 25.48
C LEU A 164 8.83 -2.27 26.83
N GLU A 165 9.20 -1.20 27.53
CA GLU A 165 8.57 -0.71 28.76
C GLU A 165 7.58 0.43 28.48
N PRO A 166 6.45 0.50 29.22
CA PRO A 166 5.42 1.51 28.98
C PRO A 166 5.89 2.92 29.37
N ASN A 167 5.14 3.92 28.93
CA ASN A 167 5.33 5.35 29.24
C ASN A 167 6.69 5.90 28.76
N SER A 168 7.20 5.41 27.62
CA SER A 168 8.44 5.96 27.08
C SER A 168 8.30 7.46 26.76
N PRO A 169 9.36 8.27 26.96
CA PRO A 169 9.30 9.71 26.67
C PRO A 169 8.88 10.02 25.23
N TRP A 170 9.32 9.21 24.26
CA TRP A 170 8.94 9.38 22.86
C TRP A 170 7.46 9.10 22.62
N GLN A 171 6.91 8.03 23.22
CA GLN A 171 5.47 7.74 23.12
C GLN A 171 4.63 8.85 23.75
N GLN A 172 5.06 9.39 24.89
CA GLN A 172 4.38 10.52 25.53
C GLN A 172 4.42 11.78 24.66
N PHE A 173 5.54 12.05 23.97
CA PHE A 173 5.65 13.15 23.01
C PHE A 173 4.67 12.99 21.82
N VAL A 174 4.62 11.83 21.18
CA VAL A 174 3.69 11.62 20.06
C VAL A 174 2.23 11.70 20.56
N ALA A 175 1.95 11.17 21.75
CA ALA A 175 0.63 11.29 22.37
C ALA A 175 0.25 12.75 22.66
N SER A 176 1.18 13.59 23.13
CA SER A 176 0.91 15.01 23.39
C SER A 176 0.55 15.77 22.10
N LEU A 177 1.11 15.40 20.95
CA LEU A 177 0.74 15.96 19.66
C LEU A 177 -0.71 15.62 19.28
N TYR A 178 -1.09 14.34 19.34
CA TYR A 178 -2.47 13.92 19.08
C TYR A 178 -3.48 14.50 20.08
N GLY A 179 -3.09 14.65 21.34
CA GLY A 179 -3.89 15.32 22.37
C GLY A 179 -4.07 16.81 22.09
N ARG A 180 -2.99 17.52 21.72
CA ARG A 180 -3.00 18.95 21.38
C ARG A 180 -3.92 19.24 20.20
N GLU A 181 -3.89 18.41 19.17
CA GLU A 181 -4.75 18.58 17.99
C GLU A 181 -6.19 18.08 18.19
N GLY A 182 -6.51 17.55 19.37
CA GLY A 182 -7.83 17.04 19.72
C GLY A 182 -8.22 15.74 19.02
N VAL A 183 -7.24 14.99 18.48
CA VAL A 183 -7.47 13.72 17.80
C VAL A 183 -7.78 12.61 18.80
N LEU A 184 -7.05 12.59 19.92
CA LEU A 184 -7.26 11.63 21.02
C LEU A 184 -7.55 12.39 22.33
N SER A 185 -8.43 11.84 23.17
CA SER A 185 -8.76 12.40 24.48
C SER A 185 -9.11 11.32 25.51
N GLY A 186 -9.22 11.71 26.79
CA GLY A 186 -9.68 10.81 27.86
C GLY A 186 -8.89 9.50 27.99
N GLU A 187 -9.61 8.38 28.08
CA GLU A 187 -8.99 7.04 28.18
C GLU A 187 -8.20 6.65 26.92
N GLN A 188 -8.59 7.15 25.74
CA GLN A 188 -7.87 6.89 24.49
C GLN A 188 -6.47 7.49 24.56
N LEU A 189 -6.38 8.77 24.92
CA LEU A 189 -5.10 9.46 25.07
C LEU A 189 -4.26 8.84 26.18
N THR A 190 -4.88 8.43 27.29
CA THR A 190 -4.17 7.82 28.44
C THR A 190 -3.51 6.50 28.06
N SER A 191 -4.25 5.60 27.40
CA SER A 191 -3.72 4.31 26.94
C SER A 191 -2.72 4.47 25.78
N PHE A 192 -2.99 5.39 24.85
CA PHE A 192 -2.08 5.72 23.77
C PHE A 192 -0.75 6.31 24.28
N ALA A 193 -0.77 7.18 25.29
CA ALA A 193 0.45 7.70 25.94
C ALA A 193 1.23 6.58 26.67
N ARG A 194 0.53 5.58 27.21
CA ARG A 194 1.14 4.44 27.90
C ARG A 194 1.92 3.54 26.95
N GLY A 195 1.41 3.27 25.76
CA GLY A 195 2.05 2.30 24.86
C GLY A 195 1.58 2.29 23.40
N GLY A 196 0.89 3.34 22.95
CA GLY A 196 0.46 3.48 21.54
C GLY A 196 -0.76 2.65 21.15
N TYR A 197 -1.50 2.10 22.11
CA TYR A 197 -2.73 1.33 21.88
C TYR A 197 -3.90 1.96 22.62
N TYR A 198 -5.11 1.79 22.09
CA TYR A 198 -6.34 2.28 22.70
C TYR A 198 -7.56 1.65 22.02
N SER A 199 -8.75 1.87 22.58
CA SER A 199 -10.00 1.43 21.97
C SER A 199 -10.95 2.60 21.75
N ALA A 200 -11.81 2.49 20.76
CA ALA A 200 -12.81 3.49 20.42
C ALA A 200 -14.14 2.82 20.04
N THR A 201 -15.21 3.61 20.01
CA THR A 201 -16.52 3.21 19.52
C THR A 201 -16.91 4.19 18.41
N PRO A 202 -16.50 3.95 17.15
CA PRO A 202 -16.77 4.88 16.05
C PRO A 202 -18.26 5.01 15.74
N ARG A 203 -19.03 3.95 16.02
CA ARG A 203 -20.48 3.87 15.82
C ARG A 203 -21.07 2.93 16.85
N ASP A 204 -22.33 3.12 17.20
CA ASP A 204 -23.07 2.17 18.04
C ASP A 204 -22.99 0.77 17.43
N GLY A 205 -22.71 -0.25 18.25
CA GLY A 205 -22.52 -1.63 17.78
C GLY A 205 -21.13 -1.94 17.20
N LEU A 206 -20.26 -0.95 16.99
CA LEU A 206 -18.90 -1.15 16.46
C LEU A 206 -17.83 -0.73 17.47
N LYS A 207 -16.88 -1.63 17.73
CA LYS A 207 -15.66 -1.34 18.50
C LYS A 207 -14.45 -1.30 17.56
N LEU A 208 -13.60 -0.29 17.72
CA LEU A 208 -12.27 -0.24 17.12
C LEU A 208 -11.24 -0.54 18.22
N ILE A 209 -10.37 -1.52 17.98
CA ILE A 209 -9.22 -1.83 18.84
C ILE A 209 -7.95 -1.51 18.08
N VAL A 210 -7.26 -0.46 18.51
CA VAL A 210 -5.97 -0.05 17.95
C VAL A 210 -4.84 -0.64 18.79
N LEU A 211 -3.97 -1.39 18.11
CA LEU A 211 -2.80 -2.05 18.69
C LEU A 211 -1.52 -1.37 18.19
N ASN A 212 -0.56 -1.20 19.10
CA ASN A 212 0.81 -0.93 18.72
C ASN A 212 1.48 -2.26 18.37
N THR A 213 1.47 -2.63 17.09
CA THR A 213 2.07 -3.88 16.61
C THR A 213 3.57 -3.80 16.36
N VAL A 214 4.16 -2.60 16.43
CA VAL A 214 5.61 -2.38 16.26
C VAL A 214 6.40 -3.12 17.34
N VAL A 215 5.88 -3.20 18.58
CA VAL A 215 6.56 -3.89 19.70
C VAL A 215 6.67 -5.40 19.52
N TRP A 216 5.79 -5.99 18.69
CA TRP A 216 5.86 -7.40 18.34
C TRP A 216 6.83 -7.67 17.20
N SER A 217 7.29 -6.62 16.51
CA SER A 217 8.10 -6.78 15.30
C SER A 217 9.48 -7.35 15.59
N GLN A 218 9.97 -8.33 14.84
CA GLN A 218 11.35 -8.83 14.94
C GLN A 218 12.40 -7.72 14.76
N LYS A 219 12.02 -6.59 14.17
CA LYS A 219 12.88 -5.44 13.86
C LYS A 219 13.01 -4.42 15.00
N VAL A 220 12.41 -4.64 16.18
CA VAL A 220 12.63 -3.76 17.35
C VAL A 220 14.13 -3.57 17.60
N LEU A 221 14.58 -2.32 17.49
CA LEU A 221 15.98 -1.94 17.59
C LEU A 221 16.52 -2.20 18.99
N ASP A 222 17.70 -2.81 19.10
CA ASP A 222 18.46 -2.77 20.34
C ASP A 222 19.09 -1.38 20.50
N TRP A 223 18.40 -0.51 21.24
CA TRP A 223 18.87 0.85 21.51
C TRP A 223 20.23 0.87 22.19
N ASN A 224 20.55 -0.10 23.06
CA ASN A 224 21.81 -0.10 23.79
C ASN A 224 22.98 -0.56 22.89
N GLY A 225 22.72 -1.51 21.99
CA GLY A 225 23.66 -1.96 20.97
C GLY A 225 23.83 -1.01 19.78
N ALA A 226 22.89 -0.08 19.56
CA ALA A 226 22.92 0.86 18.45
C ALA A 226 24.07 1.87 18.57
N PRO A 227 24.87 2.11 17.50
CA PRO A 227 25.90 3.14 17.50
C PRO A 227 25.26 4.53 17.59
N LYS A 228 25.59 5.27 18.64
CA LYS A 228 25.08 6.63 18.88
C LYS A 228 26.21 7.63 18.73
N LYS A 229 25.98 8.70 17.97
CA LYS A 229 26.90 9.84 17.90
C LYS A 229 26.16 11.10 18.33
N HIS A 230 26.63 11.71 19.41
CA HIS A 230 26.25 13.08 19.72
C HIS A 230 26.74 14.00 18.61
N VAL A 231 25.89 14.94 18.18
CA VAL A 231 26.28 15.96 17.21
C VAL A 231 26.17 17.35 17.77
N LYS A 232 27.00 18.25 17.23
CA LYS A 232 26.86 19.68 17.45
C LYS A 232 25.62 20.15 16.69
N HIS A 233 24.67 20.69 17.45
CA HIS A 233 23.55 21.44 16.89
C HIS A 233 24.06 22.65 16.11
N HIS A 234 23.34 23.04 15.07
CA HIS A 234 23.50 24.39 14.53
C HIS A 234 23.13 25.39 15.66
N PRO A 235 23.92 26.45 15.89
CA PRO A 235 23.68 27.39 17.00
C PRO A 235 22.37 28.18 16.90
N ASP A 236 21.71 28.15 15.75
CA ASP A 236 20.51 28.95 15.45
C ASP A 236 19.20 28.16 15.56
N ILE A 237 19.10 27.27 16.56
CA ILE A 237 17.84 26.60 16.92
C ILE A 237 17.25 27.37 18.10
N SER A 238 16.80 28.59 17.86
CA SER A 238 15.89 29.32 18.76
C SER A 238 14.61 28.50 19.08
N GLU A 239 14.34 27.47 18.27
CA GLU A 239 13.26 26.50 18.41
C GLU A 239 13.52 25.31 19.35
N ALA A 240 14.72 25.13 19.92
CA ALA A 240 14.92 24.13 20.98
C ALA A 240 14.12 24.50 22.24
N GLY A 241 13.64 25.74 22.32
CA GLY A 241 12.65 26.23 23.28
C GLY A 241 11.17 25.95 22.93
N LEU A 242 10.85 25.36 21.76
CA LEU A 242 9.47 24.98 21.40
C LEU A 242 8.91 23.83 22.25
N TYR A 243 9.78 23.10 22.94
CA TYR A 243 9.41 22.18 24.01
C TYR A 243 9.33 22.89 25.37
N ARG A 244 8.69 24.06 25.44
CA ARG A 244 8.38 24.77 26.69
C ARG A 244 6.90 25.18 26.70
N GLY A 245 6.05 24.18 26.90
CA GLY A 245 4.68 24.34 27.39
C GLY A 245 4.49 23.48 28.64
N ALA A 246 3.33 23.55 29.28
CA ALA A 246 2.96 22.64 30.37
C ALA A 246 3.05 21.14 29.95
N ASP A 247 3.12 20.88 28.65
CA ASP A 247 3.19 19.57 28.00
C ASP A 247 4.56 19.26 27.36
N ALA A 248 5.64 19.94 27.77
CA ALA A 248 6.99 19.58 27.37
C ALA A 248 7.36 18.16 27.85
N PRO A 249 8.25 17.41 27.16
CA PRO A 249 8.73 16.12 27.61
C PRO A 249 9.18 16.21 29.07
N MET A 250 8.76 15.22 29.88
CA MET A 250 8.97 15.20 31.34
C MET A 250 10.38 15.65 31.75
N PRO A 251 10.54 16.35 32.89
CA PRO A 251 11.85 16.66 33.45
C PRO A 251 12.73 15.40 33.48
N GLY A 252 13.82 15.40 32.70
CA GLY A 252 14.71 14.25 32.51
C GLY A 252 14.68 13.60 31.13
N ALA A 253 13.82 14.05 30.21
CA ALA A 253 13.94 13.69 28.80
C ALA A 253 15.25 14.27 28.22
N ASP A 254 16.12 13.39 27.74
CA ASP A 254 17.34 13.78 27.06
C ASP A 254 16.99 14.52 25.76
N SER A 255 17.27 15.83 25.74
CA SER A 255 17.06 16.74 24.61
C SER A 255 18.28 16.84 23.69
N SER A 256 19.29 15.99 23.86
CA SER A 256 20.45 15.99 22.97
C SER A 256 20.07 15.49 21.58
N ALA A 257 20.48 16.20 20.51
CA ALA A 257 20.30 15.66 19.17
C ALA A 257 21.27 14.51 18.95
N TRP A 258 20.68 13.39 18.58
CA TRP A 258 21.39 12.24 18.06
C TRP A 258 21.29 12.25 16.55
N VAL A 259 22.43 12.09 15.88
CA VAL A 259 22.44 11.57 14.51
C VAL A 259 22.76 10.10 14.54
N TRP A 260 22.21 9.41 13.57
CA TRP A 260 22.47 7.99 13.42
C TRP A 260 23.44 7.68 12.28
N ASP A 261 24.47 6.88 12.58
CA ASP A 261 25.49 6.44 11.64
C ASP A 261 25.28 4.96 11.27
N GLN A 262 25.05 4.71 9.97
CA GLN A 262 24.94 3.41 9.25
C GLN A 262 23.68 2.57 9.42
N ASP A 263 22.92 2.25 8.36
CA ASP A 263 21.71 1.39 8.32
C ASP A 263 21.62 0.24 9.37
N VAL A 264 20.56 0.24 10.22
CA VAL A 264 20.37 -0.75 11.32
C VAL A 264 20.25 -2.12 10.71
N ALA A 265 19.53 -2.15 9.60
CA ALA A 265 19.32 -3.31 8.76
C ALA A 265 20.64 -3.98 8.34
N SER A 266 21.69 -3.20 8.06
CA SER A 266 22.99 -3.76 7.64
C SER A 266 23.76 -4.45 8.77
N LYS A 267 23.48 -4.10 10.03
CA LYS A 267 24.15 -4.65 11.22
C LYS A 267 23.28 -5.63 12.02
N LYS A 268 22.00 -5.79 11.66
CA LYS A 268 21.02 -6.64 12.37
C LYS A 268 21.00 -6.41 13.88
N LEU A 269 21.05 -5.15 14.32
CA LEU A 269 21.04 -4.77 15.74
C LEU A 269 19.61 -4.78 16.29
N PHE A 270 18.99 -5.95 16.40
CA PHE A 270 17.64 -6.08 16.91
C PHE A 270 17.64 -6.78 18.27
N VAL A 271 16.69 -6.43 19.13
CA VAL A 271 16.49 -7.13 20.39
C VAL A 271 16.07 -8.56 20.06
N ASP A 272 16.79 -9.55 20.59
CA ASP A 272 16.45 -10.96 20.46
C ASP A 272 15.00 -11.20 20.90
N CYS A 273 14.20 -11.88 20.07
CA CYS A 273 12.81 -12.21 20.36
C CYS A 273 12.63 -12.95 21.70
N ASP A 274 13.57 -13.82 22.07
CA ASP A 274 13.50 -14.60 23.31
C ASP A 274 13.78 -13.75 24.56
N ALA A 275 14.47 -12.62 24.39
CA ALA A 275 14.78 -11.68 25.47
C ALA A 275 13.64 -10.67 25.75
N ARG A 276 12.57 -10.67 24.95
CA ARG A 276 11.49 -9.68 25.06
C ARG A 276 10.43 -10.08 26.09
N PRO A 277 9.74 -9.11 26.71
CA PRO A 277 8.56 -9.40 27.53
C PRO A 277 7.53 -10.19 26.72
N ALA A 278 6.87 -11.15 27.38
CA ALA A 278 5.80 -11.93 26.76
C ALA A 278 4.62 -11.06 26.31
N ASP A 279 4.24 -10.07 27.13
CA ASP A 279 3.17 -9.12 26.82
C ASP A 279 3.65 -7.67 27.08
N PRO A 280 4.39 -7.06 26.14
CA PRO A 280 4.83 -5.67 26.26
C PRO A 280 3.65 -4.75 26.60
N TYR A 281 3.82 -3.93 27.64
CA TYR A 281 2.81 -3.02 28.20
C TYR A 281 1.54 -3.69 28.79
N GLY A 282 1.44 -5.02 28.79
CA GLY A 282 0.18 -5.71 29.09
C GLY A 282 -0.88 -5.52 28.00
N GLN A 283 -0.46 -5.25 26.75
CA GLN A 283 -1.32 -4.92 25.63
C GLN A 283 -2.23 -6.09 25.23
N LEU A 284 -1.72 -7.33 25.14
CA LEU A 284 -2.52 -8.50 24.78
C LEU A 284 -3.56 -8.80 25.85
N LYS A 285 -3.18 -8.72 27.13
CA LYS A 285 -4.12 -8.84 28.25
C LYS A 285 -5.21 -7.77 28.19
N TRP A 286 -4.83 -6.53 27.89
CA TRP A 286 -5.79 -5.42 27.72
C TRP A 286 -6.73 -5.66 26.53
N ALA A 287 -6.21 -6.05 25.36
CA ALA A 287 -6.98 -6.30 24.15
C ALA A 287 -8.00 -7.43 24.37
N ARG A 288 -7.60 -8.52 25.04
CA ARG A 288 -8.49 -9.62 25.43
C ARG A 288 -9.66 -9.13 26.30
N LYS A 289 -9.39 -8.23 27.25
CA LYS A 289 -10.44 -7.63 28.09
C LYS A 289 -11.41 -6.79 27.25
N GLU A 290 -10.90 -5.95 26.36
CA GLU A 290 -11.74 -5.14 25.47
C GLU A 290 -12.59 -6.00 24.53
N LEU A 291 -12.03 -7.09 23.98
CA LEU A 291 -12.76 -8.05 23.14
C LEU A 291 -13.86 -8.79 23.92
N HIS A 292 -13.59 -9.21 25.17
CA HIS A 292 -14.64 -9.78 26.03
C HIS A 292 -15.77 -8.80 26.31
N HIS A 293 -15.45 -7.53 26.56
CA HIS A 293 -16.45 -6.49 26.75
C HIS A 293 -17.28 -6.27 25.47
N ALA A 294 -16.62 -6.16 24.31
CA ALA A 294 -17.28 -6.01 23.01
C ALA A 294 -18.22 -7.18 22.72
N ARG A 295 -17.76 -8.43 22.91
CA ARG A 295 -18.60 -9.63 22.77
C ARG A 295 -19.83 -9.57 23.67
N SER A 296 -19.63 -9.24 24.95
CA SER A 296 -20.72 -9.18 25.94
C SER A 296 -21.73 -8.07 25.64
N ALA A 297 -21.29 -7.01 24.96
CA ALA A 297 -22.12 -5.90 24.51
C ALA A 297 -22.73 -6.13 23.11
N GLY A 298 -22.48 -7.29 22.47
CA GLY A 298 -22.97 -7.59 21.12
C GLY A 298 -22.34 -6.73 20.01
N GLN A 299 -21.15 -6.18 20.24
CA GLN A 299 -20.46 -5.34 19.26
C GLN A 299 -19.65 -6.18 18.27
N ARG A 300 -19.56 -5.72 17.02
CA ARG A 300 -18.56 -6.16 16.04
C ARG A 300 -17.27 -5.36 16.22
N VAL A 301 -16.14 -5.93 15.82
CA VAL A 301 -14.81 -5.38 16.12
C VAL A 301 -13.96 -5.22 14.88
N ILE A 302 -13.42 -4.02 14.67
CA ILE A 302 -12.29 -3.80 13.76
C ILE A 302 -11.01 -3.77 14.61
N VAL A 303 -10.00 -4.53 14.19
CA VAL A 303 -8.66 -4.46 14.78
C VAL A 303 -7.76 -3.67 13.84
N ALA A 304 -6.98 -2.74 14.35
CA ALA A 304 -6.04 -1.96 13.55
C ALA A 304 -4.63 -2.01 14.15
N GLY A 305 -3.63 -2.13 13.29
CA GLY A 305 -2.22 -2.09 13.62
C GLY A 305 -1.43 -1.43 12.50
N HIS A 306 -0.11 -1.29 12.66
CA HIS A 306 0.74 -0.84 11.55
C HIS A 306 1.40 -2.05 10.88
N VAL A 307 2.32 -2.71 11.58
CA VAL A 307 3.00 -3.92 11.11
C VAL A 307 1.99 -5.07 11.09
N PRO A 308 1.74 -5.72 9.94
CA PRO A 308 0.80 -6.84 9.86
C PRO A 308 1.39 -8.13 10.43
N PRO A 309 0.56 -9.04 10.97
CA PRO A 309 1.01 -10.37 11.36
C PRO A 309 1.44 -11.16 10.12
N GLY A 310 2.42 -12.04 10.28
CA GLY A 310 2.91 -12.89 9.20
C GLY A 310 4.26 -12.47 8.63
N ASN A 311 4.53 -12.90 7.40
CA ASN A 311 5.83 -12.71 6.76
C ASN A 311 5.78 -11.56 5.76
N LYS A 312 6.92 -10.96 5.46
CA LYS A 312 7.13 -10.06 4.33
C LYS A 312 8.17 -10.77 3.48
N VAL A 313 8.00 -10.90 2.17
CA VAL A 313 9.00 -11.57 1.31
C VAL A 313 10.44 -11.17 1.71
N GLY A 314 11.20 -12.14 2.23
CA GLY A 314 12.58 -11.95 2.73
C GLY A 314 12.76 -11.50 4.20
N SER A 315 11.71 -11.30 5.00
CA SER A 315 11.78 -11.02 6.44
C SER A 315 10.45 -11.26 7.18
N ASN A 316 10.48 -11.90 8.35
CA ASN A 316 9.27 -12.08 9.18
C ASN A 316 8.93 -10.80 9.96
N ASN A 317 7.63 -10.53 10.13
CA ASN A 317 7.22 -9.33 10.84
C ASN A 317 7.24 -9.52 12.34
N PHE A 318 6.49 -10.47 12.91
CA PHE A 318 6.36 -10.62 14.37
C PHE A 318 7.33 -11.66 14.94
N CYS A 319 7.79 -11.45 16.18
CA CYS A 319 8.45 -12.51 16.93
C CYS A 319 7.50 -13.71 17.11
N PRO A 320 7.98 -14.97 17.00
CA PRO A 320 7.12 -16.15 16.98
C PRO A 320 6.16 -16.27 18.17
N ARG A 321 6.63 -15.96 19.39
CA ARG A 321 5.77 -15.96 20.59
C ARG A 321 4.60 -14.97 20.44
N HIS A 322 4.90 -13.72 20.09
CA HIS A 322 3.88 -12.68 19.92
C HIS A 322 2.91 -13.01 18.78
N LEU A 323 3.40 -13.61 17.70
CA LEU A 323 2.53 -14.10 16.61
C LEU A 323 1.56 -15.16 17.11
N ASN A 324 2.04 -16.16 17.85
CA ASN A 324 1.20 -17.24 18.37
C ASN A 324 0.16 -16.74 19.38
N ASP A 325 0.58 -15.86 20.30
CA ASP A 325 -0.34 -15.26 21.28
C ASP A 325 -1.41 -14.39 20.61
N PHE A 326 -1.01 -13.61 19.59
CA PHE A 326 -1.93 -12.81 18.79
C PHE A 326 -2.89 -13.70 17.97
N ARG A 327 -2.38 -14.76 17.34
CA ARG A 327 -3.18 -15.74 16.59
C ARG A 327 -4.23 -16.39 17.49
N SER A 328 -3.84 -16.83 18.70
CA SER A 328 -4.75 -17.38 19.69
C SER A 328 -5.83 -16.37 20.11
N LEU A 329 -5.45 -15.11 20.34
CA LEU A 329 -6.42 -14.05 20.62
C LEU A 329 -7.42 -13.89 19.47
N VAL A 330 -6.96 -13.83 18.22
CA VAL A 330 -7.85 -13.69 17.06
C VAL A 330 -8.78 -14.89 16.93
N GLN A 331 -8.25 -16.11 17.04
CA GLN A 331 -9.06 -17.34 16.98
C GLN A 331 -10.14 -17.38 18.07
N ASP A 332 -9.78 -16.99 19.30
CA ASP A 332 -10.71 -16.93 20.43
C ASP A 332 -11.86 -15.94 20.21
N PHE A 333 -11.68 -14.93 19.34
CA PHE A 333 -12.63 -13.83 19.07
C PHE A 333 -13.06 -13.68 17.61
N ALA A 334 -12.87 -14.73 16.79
CA ALA A 334 -13.20 -14.72 15.37
C ALA A 334 -14.69 -14.52 15.07
N ASP A 335 -15.57 -14.82 16.01
CA ASP A 335 -17.03 -14.60 15.92
C ASP A 335 -17.43 -13.11 15.93
N ILE A 336 -16.59 -12.22 16.47
CA ILE A 336 -16.86 -10.78 16.58
C ILE A 336 -15.82 -9.89 15.88
N ILE A 337 -14.66 -10.42 15.50
CA ILE A 337 -13.65 -9.67 14.74
C ILE A 337 -14.03 -9.70 13.26
N GLU A 338 -14.36 -8.52 12.74
CA GLU A 338 -14.91 -8.36 11.40
C GLU A 338 -13.83 -8.25 10.34
N VAL A 339 -12.80 -7.45 10.62
CA VAL A 339 -11.63 -7.30 9.77
C VAL A 339 -10.47 -6.73 10.58
N GLN A 340 -9.25 -7.05 10.15
CA GLN A 340 -8.04 -6.46 10.68
C GLN A 340 -7.35 -5.61 9.61
N LEU A 341 -6.89 -4.40 9.96
CA LEU A 341 -6.39 -3.39 9.02
C LEU A 341 -4.96 -2.93 9.37
N TYR A 342 -4.06 -2.95 8.39
CA TYR A 342 -2.62 -2.73 8.56
C TYR A 342 -1.98 -1.92 7.41
N GLY A 343 -0.68 -1.59 7.56
CA GLY A 343 0.21 -0.91 6.61
C GLY A 343 1.61 -1.56 6.52
N ASP A 344 2.70 -0.79 6.62
CA ASP A 344 4.15 -1.15 6.61
C ASP A 344 4.69 -1.70 5.27
N HIS A 345 3.91 -2.50 4.56
CA HIS A 345 4.37 -3.17 3.36
C HIS A 345 4.37 -2.20 2.17
N SER A 346 3.48 -1.22 2.24
CA SER A 346 3.08 -0.33 1.13
C SER A 346 2.59 -1.11 -0.10
N ASN A 347 2.13 -2.35 0.12
CA ASN A 347 1.57 -3.27 -0.87
C ASN A 347 0.08 -3.45 -0.58
N ASP A 348 -0.74 -3.60 -1.63
CA ASP A 348 -2.14 -3.99 -1.51
C ASP A 348 -2.26 -5.51 -1.41
N GLU A 349 -2.39 -6.05 -0.20
CA GLU A 349 -2.46 -7.49 0.02
C GLU A 349 -3.42 -7.89 1.13
N PHE A 350 -3.89 -9.14 1.08
CA PHE A 350 -4.65 -9.75 2.16
C PHE A 350 -3.92 -11.00 2.71
N ARG A 351 -4.25 -11.34 3.95
CA ARG A 351 -3.86 -12.57 4.64
C ARG A 351 -5.04 -13.07 5.45
N MET A 352 -4.92 -14.28 5.94
CA MET A 352 -5.95 -14.90 6.77
C MET A 352 -5.33 -15.49 8.03
N VAL A 353 -6.06 -15.37 9.14
CA VAL A 353 -5.83 -16.23 10.30
C VAL A 353 -6.67 -17.48 10.13
N TRP A 354 -6.05 -18.65 10.32
CA TRP A 354 -6.68 -19.95 10.15
C TRP A 354 -6.97 -20.60 11.50
N ASP A 355 -8.05 -21.35 11.58
CA ASP A 355 -8.23 -22.42 12.57
C ASP A 355 -7.71 -23.72 11.94
N ASP A 356 -6.62 -24.27 12.47
CA ASP A 356 -5.96 -25.47 11.97
C ASP A 356 -6.49 -26.76 12.62
N GLY A 357 -7.72 -26.74 13.15
CA GLY A 357 -8.41 -27.92 13.66
C GLY A 357 -8.65 -29.00 12.58
N PRO A 358 -9.41 -30.06 12.89
CA PRO A 358 -9.65 -31.18 11.97
C PRO A 358 -10.25 -30.79 10.61
N ARG A 359 -10.87 -29.61 10.52
CA ARG A 359 -11.35 -29.00 9.28
C ARG A 359 -10.76 -27.60 9.19
N PRO A 360 -9.56 -27.44 8.61
CA PRO A 360 -8.92 -26.15 8.51
C PRO A 360 -9.77 -25.15 7.73
N ARG A 361 -9.94 -23.95 8.26
CA ARG A 361 -10.67 -22.86 7.59
C ARG A 361 -10.12 -21.50 7.99
N ALA A 362 -10.25 -20.51 7.11
CA ALA A 362 -10.00 -19.13 7.48
C ALA A 362 -11.05 -18.65 8.51
N VAL A 363 -10.61 -17.91 9.51
CA VAL A 363 -11.47 -17.40 10.60
C VAL A 363 -11.38 -15.89 10.80
N SER A 364 -10.38 -15.22 10.20
CA SER A 364 -10.29 -13.75 10.24
C SER A 364 -9.50 -13.21 9.05
N SER A 365 -9.97 -12.09 8.51
CA SER A 365 -9.37 -11.38 7.38
C SER A 365 -8.37 -10.33 7.86
N VAL A 366 -7.18 -10.34 7.28
CA VAL A 366 -6.10 -9.37 7.53
C VAL A 366 -5.85 -8.62 6.23
N LEU A 367 -6.14 -7.32 6.21
CA LEU A 367 -5.94 -6.47 5.04
C LEU A 367 -4.77 -5.52 5.28
N VAL A 368 -3.83 -5.52 4.34
CA VAL A 368 -2.67 -4.63 4.33
C VAL A 368 -2.86 -3.64 3.19
N SER A 369 -2.83 -2.36 3.53
CA SER A 369 -3.15 -1.29 2.59
C SER A 369 -1.93 -0.80 1.83
N ALA A 370 -2.10 -0.54 0.53
CA ALA A 370 -1.10 0.20 -0.25
C ALA A 370 -0.90 1.60 0.34
N GLY A 371 0.36 2.02 0.41
CA GLY A 371 0.78 3.27 1.03
C GLY A 371 0.62 4.49 0.14
N VAL A 372 0.73 5.67 0.75
CA VAL A 372 0.84 6.93 0.00
C VAL A 372 2.24 7.11 -0.58
N THR A 373 3.27 6.56 0.07
CA THR A 373 4.64 6.66 -0.43
C THR A 373 4.82 6.03 -1.82
N PRO A 374 5.45 6.73 -2.78
CA PRO A 374 5.86 6.16 -4.06
C PRO A 374 7.04 5.18 -4.01
N ARG A 375 7.58 4.91 -2.82
CA ARG A 375 8.74 4.05 -2.63
C ARG A 375 8.46 2.63 -3.17
N LYS A 376 9.53 1.89 -3.53
CA LYS A 376 9.44 0.55 -4.15
C LYS A 376 8.63 0.51 -5.45
N HIS A 377 8.59 1.65 -6.15
CA HIS A 377 7.83 1.85 -7.37
C HIS A 377 6.30 1.81 -7.21
N CYS A 378 5.72 1.75 -6.02
CA CYS A 378 4.26 1.79 -5.90
C CYS A 378 3.70 3.18 -6.26
N ASN A 379 2.51 3.25 -6.88
CA ASN A 379 1.79 4.51 -7.01
C ASN A 379 1.10 4.89 -5.67
N PRO A 380 1.09 6.19 -5.29
CA PRO A 380 0.38 6.68 -4.12
C PRO A 380 -1.07 6.25 -4.06
N SER A 381 -1.51 5.80 -2.88
CA SER A 381 -2.77 5.09 -2.73
C SER A 381 -3.48 5.39 -1.40
N TRP A 382 -4.82 5.30 -1.40
CA TRP A 382 -5.68 5.23 -0.21
C TRP A 382 -6.99 4.51 -0.54
N ARG A 383 -7.72 4.02 0.45
CA ARG A 383 -8.96 3.25 0.20
C ARG A 383 -10.13 3.66 1.06
N MET A 384 -11.33 3.44 0.52
CA MET A 384 -12.62 3.63 1.17
C MET A 384 -13.30 2.27 1.36
N PHE A 385 -13.67 1.93 2.59
CA PHE A 385 -14.38 0.69 2.91
C PHE A 385 -15.89 0.90 2.92
N GLU A 386 -16.62 -0.12 2.48
CA GLU A 386 -18.07 -0.17 2.51
C GLU A 386 -18.55 -1.14 3.58
N VAL A 387 -19.47 -0.67 4.43
CA VAL A 387 -19.93 -1.40 5.60
C VAL A 387 -21.44 -1.46 5.64
N SER A 388 -21.97 -2.64 5.90
CA SER A 388 -23.40 -2.91 6.04
C SER A 388 -23.97 -2.46 7.38
N GLU A 389 -25.28 -2.59 7.56
CA GLU A 389 -25.98 -2.21 8.80
C GLU A 389 -25.58 -3.07 10.01
N ASP A 390 -25.25 -4.34 9.79
CA ASP A 390 -24.72 -5.28 10.80
C ASP A 390 -23.21 -5.17 11.02
N HIS A 391 -22.60 -4.09 10.51
CA HIS A 391 -21.18 -3.77 10.59
C HIS A 391 -20.23 -4.70 9.82
N GLN A 392 -20.73 -5.56 8.93
CA GLN A 392 -19.90 -6.37 8.04
C GLN A 392 -19.16 -5.46 7.05
N VAL A 393 -17.82 -5.54 7.04
CA VAL A 393 -16.97 -4.85 6.06
C VAL A 393 -16.92 -5.71 4.79
N SER A 394 -17.63 -5.31 3.74
CA SER A 394 -17.95 -6.21 2.62
C SER A 394 -17.19 -5.93 1.32
N ASP A 395 -16.66 -4.72 1.16
CA ASP A 395 -15.88 -4.29 -0.01
C ASP A 395 -14.99 -3.08 0.34
N PHE A 396 -14.03 -2.77 -0.52
CA PHE A 396 -13.34 -1.50 -0.54
C PHE A 396 -13.13 -0.99 -1.97
N SER A 397 -13.13 0.34 -2.11
CA SER A 397 -12.68 1.03 -3.31
C SER A 397 -11.26 1.57 -3.09
N GLN A 398 -10.31 1.10 -3.90
CA GLN A 398 -8.94 1.60 -3.92
C GLN A 398 -8.86 2.83 -4.82
N TYR A 399 -8.24 3.90 -4.34
CA TYR A 399 -7.91 5.09 -5.11
C TYR A 399 -6.39 5.22 -5.22
N PHE A 400 -5.93 5.73 -6.35
CA PHE A 400 -4.50 5.93 -6.60
C PHE A 400 -4.25 7.17 -7.45
N LEU A 401 -3.03 7.70 -7.34
CA LEU A 401 -2.49 8.69 -8.25
C LEU A 401 -1.37 8.06 -9.06
N ARG A 402 -1.54 8.01 -10.38
CA ARG A 402 -0.51 7.47 -11.27
C ARG A 402 0.63 8.47 -11.45
N LEU A 403 1.77 8.18 -10.83
CA LEU A 403 3.02 8.87 -11.11
C LEU A 403 3.64 8.27 -12.39
N ALA A 404 4.14 9.13 -13.28
CA ALA A 404 4.82 8.68 -14.49
C ALA A 404 6.27 8.27 -14.15
N ASP A 405 6.62 7.02 -14.46
CA ASP A 405 8.02 6.60 -14.54
C ASP A 405 8.72 7.39 -15.66
N THR A 406 9.96 7.78 -15.39
CA THR A 406 10.79 8.70 -16.16
C THR A 406 11.17 8.31 -17.60
N ASP A 407 10.39 7.49 -18.33
CA ASP A 407 10.70 7.12 -19.73
C ASP A 407 9.53 7.21 -20.72
N ILE A 408 8.37 7.78 -20.34
CA ILE A 408 7.36 8.23 -21.32
C ILE A 408 7.42 9.75 -21.42
N GLU A 409 8.46 10.21 -22.10
CA GLU A 409 8.55 11.55 -22.68
C GLU A 409 7.55 11.79 -23.84
N LEU A 410 6.64 10.84 -24.13
CA LEU A 410 5.88 10.84 -25.40
C LEU A 410 4.39 11.19 -25.32
N ASN A 411 3.82 11.55 -24.16
CA ASN A 411 2.45 12.09 -24.14
C ASN A 411 2.09 12.95 -22.92
N MET A 412 3.06 13.67 -22.37
CA MET A 412 2.80 14.79 -21.45
C MET A 412 2.30 15.98 -22.28
N ASP A 413 1.00 15.93 -22.62
CA ASP A 413 0.28 16.87 -23.48
C ASP A 413 0.54 18.34 -23.10
N ARG A 414 0.39 19.26 -24.06
CA ARG A 414 0.39 20.73 -23.86
C ARG A 414 -0.53 21.16 -22.70
N ARG A 415 -1.52 20.34 -22.37
CA ARG A 415 -2.41 20.45 -21.21
C ARG A 415 -1.65 20.49 -19.89
N TRP A 416 -0.61 19.66 -19.69
CA TRP A 416 0.18 19.65 -18.45
C TRP A 416 1.08 20.89 -18.33
N LYS A 417 1.71 21.41 -19.40
CA LYS A 417 2.42 22.71 -19.32
C LYS A 417 1.48 23.90 -19.04
N LYS A 418 0.22 23.82 -19.50
CA LYS A 418 -0.83 24.80 -19.17
C LYS A 418 -1.33 24.63 -17.72
N LEU A 419 -1.47 23.38 -17.27
CA LEU A 419 -1.82 23.01 -15.90
C LEU A 419 -0.67 23.19 -14.91
N HIS A 420 0.58 23.20 -15.35
CA HIS A 420 1.78 23.45 -14.53
C HIS A 420 1.93 24.94 -14.23
N ARG A 421 1.41 25.82 -15.11
CA ARG A 421 1.19 27.23 -14.79
C ARG A 421 -0.01 27.44 -13.86
N LEU A 422 -0.99 26.54 -13.87
CA LEU A 422 -2.15 26.55 -12.97
C LEU A 422 -1.94 25.71 -11.71
N GLY A 423 -0.89 24.88 -11.65
CA GLY A 423 -0.59 23.90 -10.60
C GLY A 423 0.27 24.50 -9.50
N ARG A 424 0.44 25.81 -9.53
CA ARG A 424 0.72 26.62 -8.34
C ARG A 424 -0.58 27.00 -7.60
N ASP A 425 -1.74 26.69 -8.18
CA ASP A 425 -3.03 26.76 -7.48
C ASP A 425 -3.39 25.37 -6.93
N GLU A 426 -3.60 25.32 -5.62
CA GLU A 426 -4.10 24.17 -4.85
C GLU A 426 -5.36 23.52 -5.48
N GLU A 427 -6.10 24.23 -6.34
CA GLU A 427 -7.37 23.77 -6.91
C GLU A 427 -7.31 22.59 -7.91
N VAL A 428 -6.13 22.13 -8.36
CA VAL A 428 -6.03 21.17 -9.47
C VAL A 428 -5.36 19.83 -9.14
N SER A 429 -4.59 19.73 -8.05
CA SER A 429 -3.79 18.54 -7.74
C SER A 429 -4.66 17.28 -7.53
N TRP A 430 -5.78 17.43 -6.83
CA TRP A 430 -6.69 16.33 -6.50
C TRP A 430 -7.31 15.65 -7.74
N LYS A 431 -7.32 16.31 -8.91
CA LYS A 431 -7.93 15.78 -10.15
C LYS A 431 -7.14 14.64 -10.79
N PHE A 432 -5.90 14.39 -10.33
CA PHE A 432 -5.06 13.30 -10.81
C PHE A 432 -5.32 11.97 -10.11
N TRP A 433 -6.04 12.00 -8.98
CA TRP A 433 -6.48 10.81 -8.29
C TRP A 433 -7.69 10.19 -8.99
N GLN A 434 -7.73 8.86 -9.03
CA GLN A 434 -8.82 8.11 -9.63
C GLN A 434 -9.06 6.81 -8.87
N LYS A 435 -10.27 6.26 -8.96
CA LYS A 435 -10.56 4.91 -8.48
C LYS A 435 -9.77 3.91 -9.32
N GLN A 436 -8.99 3.07 -8.67
CA GLN A 436 -8.25 1.98 -9.30
C GLN A 436 -9.17 0.79 -9.55
N TYR A 437 -9.81 0.29 -8.49
CA TYR A 437 -10.74 -0.85 -8.53
C TYR A 437 -11.66 -0.89 -7.29
N SER A 438 -12.74 -1.67 -7.35
CA SER A 438 -13.43 -2.22 -6.17
C SER A 438 -13.02 -3.68 -6.02
N PHE A 439 -12.75 -4.13 -4.79
CA PHE A 439 -12.29 -5.50 -4.54
C PHE A 439 -13.32 -6.52 -5.03
N ARG A 440 -14.59 -6.33 -4.68
CA ARG A 440 -15.67 -7.23 -5.09
C ARG A 440 -15.92 -7.23 -6.59
N GLU A 441 -15.91 -6.06 -7.21
CA GLU A 441 -16.06 -5.94 -8.67
C GLU A 441 -14.92 -6.66 -9.40
N GLN A 442 -13.70 -6.52 -8.90
CA GLN A 442 -12.51 -7.05 -9.55
C GLN A 442 -12.32 -8.56 -9.37
N TYR A 443 -12.60 -9.09 -8.18
CA TYR A 443 -12.28 -10.48 -7.82
C TYR A 443 -13.52 -11.37 -7.68
N GLY A 444 -14.73 -10.81 -7.77
CA GLY A 444 -15.99 -11.56 -7.70
C GLY A 444 -16.38 -12.02 -6.30
N VAL A 445 -15.56 -11.74 -5.28
CA VAL A 445 -15.74 -12.10 -3.87
C VAL A 445 -15.56 -10.88 -2.98
N GLY A 446 -16.10 -10.90 -1.77
CA GLY A 446 -15.85 -9.89 -0.74
C GLY A 446 -14.67 -10.18 0.17
N LEU A 447 -14.75 -9.61 1.37
CA LEU A 447 -13.67 -9.53 2.34
C LEU A 447 -13.84 -10.47 3.53
N ASP A 448 -14.93 -11.23 3.62
CA ASP A 448 -15.08 -12.20 4.70
C ASP A 448 -14.10 -13.37 4.54
N PRO A 449 -13.74 -14.08 5.63
CA PRO A 449 -12.70 -15.10 5.58
C PRO A 449 -12.99 -16.24 4.61
N GLU A 450 -14.26 -16.63 4.43
CA GLU A 450 -14.64 -17.73 3.54
C GLU A 450 -14.51 -17.30 2.07
N GLU A 451 -14.96 -16.08 1.74
CA GLU A 451 -14.80 -15.44 0.43
C GLU A 451 -13.31 -15.26 0.07
N LEU A 452 -12.46 -14.82 1.00
CA LEU A 452 -11.01 -14.69 0.78
C LEU A 452 -10.31 -16.04 0.63
N GLU A 453 -10.76 -17.07 1.36
CA GLU A 453 -10.25 -18.43 1.21
C GLU A 453 -10.56 -18.99 -0.19
N GLU A 454 -11.75 -18.70 -0.73
CA GLU A 454 -12.12 -19.05 -2.11
C GLU A 454 -11.22 -18.34 -3.13
N LEU A 455 -11.00 -17.04 -2.97
CA LEU A 455 -10.10 -16.28 -3.84
C LEU A 455 -8.67 -16.82 -3.79
N TRP A 456 -8.15 -17.11 -2.60
CA TRP A 456 -6.82 -17.70 -2.43
C TRP A 456 -6.67 -19.05 -3.16
N LYS A 457 -7.70 -19.90 -3.14
CA LYS A 457 -7.72 -21.16 -3.92
C LYS A 457 -7.72 -20.90 -5.42
N THR A 458 -8.50 -19.93 -5.90
CA THR A 458 -8.54 -19.57 -7.32
C THR A 458 -7.21 -18.98 -7.79
N LEU A 459 -6.57 -18.10 -7.01
CA LEU A 459 -5.28 -17.48 -7.34
C LEU A 459 -4.16 -18.51 -7.56
N GLN A 460 -4.21 -19.67 -6.90
CA GLN A 460 -3.26 -20.77 -7.09
C GLN A 460 -3.39 -21.48 -8.44
N THR A 461 -4.54 -21.35 -9.11
CA THR A 461 -4.88 -22.12 -10.32
C THR A 461 -5.13 -21.25 -11.54
N ASP A 462 -5.37 -19.95 -11.37
CA ASP A 462 -5.56 -18.97 -12.45
C ASP A 462 -4.40 -17.94 -12.51
N PRO A 463 -3.43 -18.14 -13.42
CA PRO A 463 -2.30 -17.22 -13.59
C PRO A 463 -2.70 -15.81 -14.04
N ASN A 464 -3.84 -15.63 -14.72
CA ASN A 464 -4.27 -14.31 -15.17
C ASN A 464 -4.89 -13.53 -14.01
N LEU A 465 -5.68 -14.19 -13.18
CA LEU A 465 -6.18 -13.60 -11.94
C LEU A 465 -5.03 -13.24 -11.00
N LEU A 466 -4.05 -14.14 -10.84
CA LEU A 466 -2.85 -13.88 -10.05
C LEU A 466 -2.06 -12.67 -10.58
N ARG A 467 -1.82 -12.59 -11.89
CA ARG A 467 -1.16 -11.42 -12.50
C ARG A 467 -1.94 -10.13 -12.24
N THR A 468 -3.27 -10.18 -12.29
CA THR A 468 -4.14 -9.03 -12.02
C THR A 468 -4.03 -8.60 -10.56
N TYR A 469 -4.11 -9.56 -9.63
CA TYR A 469 -3.93 -9.33 -8.20
C TYR A 469 -2.57 -8.71 -7.88
N VAL A 470 -1.48 -9.27 -8.40
CA VAL A 470 -0.13 -8.72 -8.19
C VAL A 470 0.03 -7.35 -8.84
N GLY A 471 -0.59 -7.13 -10.00
CA GLY A 471 -0.65 -5.80 -10.61
C GLY A 471 -1.29 -4.75 -9.70
N HIS A 472 -2.32 -5.12 -8.94
CA HIS A 472 -2.93 -4.25 -7.93
C HIS A 472 -2.07 -4.10 -6.68
N MET A 473 -1.45 -5.19 -6.21
CA MET A 473 -0.53 -5.21 -5.05
C MET A 473 0.54 -4.12 -5.13
N PHE A 474 1.18 -3.97 -6.30
CA PHE A 474 2.22 -2.96 -6.52
C PHE A 474 1.69 -1.66 -7.14
N SER A 475 0.38 -1.42 -7.07
CA SER A 475 -0.26 -0.24 -7.63
C SER A 475 0.18 0.04 -9.08
N GLN A 476 0.25 -1.02 -9.90
CA GLN A 476 0.57 -1.05 -11.33
C GLN A 476 2.06 -0.94 -11.74
N THR A 477 3.02 -1.17 -10.84
CA THR A 477 4.44 -1.29 -11.24
C THR A 477 4.93 -2.73 -11.18
N VAL A 478 5.31 -3.27 -12.33
CA VAL A 478 5.65 -4.69 -12.48
C VAL A 478 7.12 -4.89 -12.10
N GLY A 479 7.38 -5.53 -10.97
CA GLY A 479 8.66 -6.17 -10.68
C GLY A 479 8.64 -7.64 -11.11
N SER A 480 9.80 -8.20 -11.48
CA SER A 480 9.98 -9.63 -11.70
C SER A 480 10.09 -10.35 -10.36
N TYR A 481 8.97 -10.57 -9.68
CA TYR A 481 8.94 -11.34 -8.43
C TYR A 481 8.39 -12.74 -8.67
N ASP A 482 8.88 -13.69 -7.89
CA ASP A 482 8.25 -14.99 -7.73
C ASP A 482 6.91 -14.77 -7.02
N TYR A 483 5.81 -14.90 -7.77
CA TYR A 483 4.47 -14.60 -7.27
C TYR A 483 3.99 -15.61 -6.22
N PHE A 484 4.69 -16.74 -6.08
CA PHE A 484 4.30 -17.82 -5.19
C PHE A 484 4.52 -17.46 -3.71
N ASP A 485 5.56 -16.69 -3.39
CA ASP A 485 5.80 -16.22 -2.01
C ASP A 485 4.59 -15.44 -1.46
N TYR A 486 3.94 -14.63 -2.29
CA TYR A 486 2.75 -13.87 -1.89
C TYR A 486 1.54 -14.77 -1.64
N ILE A 487 1.42 -15.90 -2.36
CA ILE A 487 0.35 -16.89 -2.11
C ILE A 487 0.58 -17.58 -0.77
N CYS A 488 1.84 -17.86 -0.42
CA CYS A 488 2.20 -18.40 0.89
C CYS A 488 1.94 -17.39 2.01
N ASP A 489 2.25 -16.10 1.80
CA ASP A 489 1.99 -15.02 2.76
C ASP A 489 0.49 -14.84 3.06
N MET A 490 -0.40 -15.13 2.11
CA MET A 490 -1.85 -15.07 2.32
C MET A 490 -2.34 -16.09 3.37
N ARG A 491 -1.68 -17.24 3.49
CA ARG A 491 -2.10 -18.35 4.35
C ARG A 491 -1.22 -18.53 5.58
N TYR A 492 0.09 -18.57 5.38
CA TYR A 492 1.04 -18.97 6.40
C TYR A 492 1.67 -17.73 7.02
N LEU A 493 1.16 -17.37 8.20
CA LEU A 493 1.72 -16.29 9.00
C LEU A 493 2.98 -16.74 9.74
N ASP A 494 3.11 -18.02 10.07
CA ASP A 494 4.35 -18.53 10.65
C ASP A 494 5.46 -18.59 9.58
N ALA A 495 6.67 -18.25 10.01
CA ALA A 495 7.84 -18.23 9.13
C ALA A 495 8.19 -19.61 8.58
N SER A 496 8.19 -20.63 9.43
CA SER A 496 8.64 -21.97 9.05
C SER A 496 7.64 -22.65 8.11
N GLU A 497 6.35 -22.44 8.35
CA GLU A 497 5.28 -22.94 7.47
C GLU A 497 5.28 -22.20 6.12
N ASN A 498 5.54 -20.90 6.13
CA ASN A 498 5.65 -20.10 4.92
C ASN A 498 6.90 -20.46 4.11
N ASP A 499 8.06 -20.57 4.75
CA ASP A 499 9.29 -21.04 4.11
C ASP A 499 9.10 -22.43 3.51
N ALA A 500 8.39 -23.33 4.21
CA ALA A 500 8.05 -24.65 3.69
C ALA A 500 7.09 -24.57 2.49
N CYS A 501 6.11 -23.67 2.53
CA CYS A 501 5.23 -23.37 1.40
C CYS A 501 6.05 -22.85 0.21
N SER A 502 6.82 -21.78 0.37
CA SER A 502 7.67 -21.19 -0.66
C SER A 502 8.67 -22.18 -1.24
N ALA A 503 9.24 -23.07 -0.42
CA ALA A 503 10.11 -24.14 -0.89
C ALA A 503 9.41 -25.16 -1.81
N LEU A 504 8.08 -25.28 -1.72
CA LEU A 504 7.28 -26.13 -2.60
C LEU A 504 6.97 -25.47 -3.95
N GLY A 505 7.16 -24.16 -4.13
CA GLY A 505 6.73 -23.47 -5.34
C GLY A 505 7.52 -22.21 -5.69
N ALA A 506 8.22 -22.29 -6.81
CA ALA A 506 8.42 -21.18 -7.75
C ALA A 506 7.76 -21.63 -9.05
N LEU A 507 6.42 -21.66 -9.06
CA LEU A 507 5.55 -22.37 -10.01
C LEU A 507 5.82 -23.90 -10.08
N LEU A 508 4.79 -24.69 -9.79
CA LEU A 508 4.70 -26.05 -10.31
C LEU A 508 4.73 -25.99 -11.85
N GLU A 509 5.92 -26.06 -12.45
CA GLU A 509 6.10 -26.35 -13.87
C GLU A 509 6.31 -27.86 -14.05
N PRO A 510 5.90 -28.42 -15.18
CA PRO A 510 5.23 -29.71 -15.31
C PRO A 510 6.10 -30.97 -15.12
N LYS A 511 7.14 -31.05 -14.29
CA LYS A 511 7.96 -32.27 -14.16
C LYS A 511 7.60 -33.22 -13.02
N GLU A 512 6.66 -32.86 -12.15
CA GLU A 512 5.73 -33.87 -11.62
C GLU A 512 4.83 -34.46 -12.73
N ARG A 513 4.79 -33.89 -13.95
CA ARG A 513 4.29 -34.56 -15.18
C ARG A 513 5.32 -35.46 -15.90
N GLN A 514 6.51 -35.76 -15.32
CA GLN A 514 7.51 -36.65 -15.93
C GLN A 514 7.69 -38.04 -15.29
N GLU A 515 6.82 -38.47 -14.38
CA GLU A 515 6.47 -39.91 -14.34
C GLU A 515 5.78 -40.37 -15.64
N PHE A 516 5.39 -39.41 -16.52
CA PHE A 516 4.62 -39.67 -17.73
C PHE A 516 5.14 -39.05 -19.05
N ALA A 517 6.40 -38.59 -19.18
CA ALA A 517 6.82 -38.02 -20.47
C ALA A 517 8.30 -38.22 -20.89
N GLN A 518 8.49 -38.83 -22.07
CA GLN A 518 9.70 -38.71 -22.91
C GLN A 518 9.54 -37.53 -23.89
N PRO A 519 10.64 -36.95 -24.42
CA PRO A 519 10.68 -35.57 -24.91
C PRO A 519 10.38 -35.43 -26.41
N LEU A 520 9.81 -34.29 -26.81
CA LEU A 520 9.89 -33.82 -28.19
C LEU A 520 10.06 -32.30 -28.31
N ALA A 521 10.75 -31.94 -29.38
CA ALA A 521 11.49 -30.71 -29.60
C ALA A 521 10.65 -29.46 -29.92
N LEU A 522 11.29 -28.32 -29.68
CA LEU A 522 10.94 -26.95 -30.05
C LEU A 522 10.42 -26.85 -31.50
N LEU A 523 9.27 -26.19 -31.68
CA LEU A 523 8.79 -25.72 -32.98
C LEU A 523 8.75 -24.19 -33.02
N GLU A 524 9.42 -23.66 -34.04
CA GLU A 524 9.46 -22.28 -34.50
C GLU A 524 8.06 -21.73 -34.87
N PRO A 525 7.89 -20.38 -34.92
CA PRO A 525 6.61 -19.76 -35.24
C PRO A 525 6.19 -20.01 -36.71
N PRO A 526 4.88 -20.14 -36.98
CA PRO A 526 4.38 -20.52 -38.29
C PRO A 526 4.53 -19.39 -39.32
N SER A 527 4.99 -19.73 -40.52
CA SER A 527 5.01 -18.84 -41.67
C SER A 527 3.59 -18.58 -42.19
N GLN A 528 3.37 -17.41 -42.80
CA GLN A 528 2.09 -16.93 -43.35
C GLN A 528 1.47 -17.82 -44.46
N ALA A 529 2.07 -18.98 -44.77
CA ALA A 529 1.50 -19.99 -45.66
C ALA A 529 0.52 -20.96 -44.95
N GLN A 530 0.47 -21.00 -43.61
CA GLN A 530 -0.40 -21.92 -42.86
C GLN A 530 -1.75 -21.32 -42.44
N ALA A 531 -1.89 -20.00 -42.35
CA ALA A 531 -3.18 -19.34 -42.09
C ALA A 531 -4.15 -19.44 -43.29
N ALA A 532 -3.66 -19.63 -44.51
CA ALA A 532 -4.48 -19.73 -45.71
C ALA A 532 -5.14 -21.12 -45.93
N ARG A 533 -4.86 -22.11 -45.07
CA ARG A 533 -5.45 -23.47 -45.16
C ARG A 533 -6.62 -23.72 -44.21
N ALA A 534 -6.89 -22.81 -43.27
CA ALA A 534 -7.93 -22.99 -42.25
C ALA A 534 -9.33 -22.49 -42.66
N GLU A 535 -9.46 -21.66 -43.71
CA GLU A 535 -10.76 -21.13 -44.17
C GLU A 535 -11.39 -21.90 -45.36
N MET A 536 -10.79 -23.01 -45.83
CA MET A 536 -11.29 -23.78 -46.98
C MET A 536 -11.77 -25.20 -46.64
N GLY A 537 -12.21 -25.43 -45.41
CA GLY A 537 -12.64 -26.74 -44.92
C GLY A 537 -14.11 -26.81 -44.50
N ASN A 538 -15.06 -26.35 -45.33
CA ASN A 538 -16.46 -26.83 -45.35
C ASN A 538 -17.27 -26.17 -46.48
N LEU A 539 -17.25 -26.76 -47.68
CA LEU A 539 -18.29 -26.58 -48.70
C LEU A 539 -18.43 -27.88 -49.52
N PRO A 540 -19.65 -28.35 -49.82
CA PRO A 540 -19.84 -29.56 -50.62
C PRO A 540 -19.47 -29.32 -52.08
N ALA A 541 -18.84 -30.33 -52.69
CA ALA A 541 -18.31 -30.32 -54.04
C ALA A 541 -19.42 -30.31 -55.11
N ALA A 542 -19.83 -29.11 -55.54
CA ALA A 542 -20.38 -28.84 -56.88
C ALA A 542 -20.50 -27.32 -57.09
N LEU A 543 -19.43 -26.64 -57.52
CA LEU A 543 -19.42 -25.32 -58.21
C LEU A 543 -17.98 -24.78 -58.46
N GLY A 544 -16.99 -25.66 -58.66
CA GLY A 544 -15.56 -25.31 -58.70
C GLY A 544 -14.97 -24.90 -60.06
N ALA A 545 -15.76 -24.43 -61.04
CA ALA A 545 -15.25 -24.20 -62.40
C ALA A 545 -15.40 -22.77 -62.96
N SER A 546 -15.87 -21.77 -62.19
CA SER A 546 -16.08 -20.41 -62.74
C SER A 546 -15.40 -19.25 -62.01
N LEU A 547 -14.67 -19.47 -60.90
CA LEU A 547 -14.00 -18.39 -60.16
C LEU A 547 -12.47 -18.36 -60.32
N ALA A 548 -11.85 -19.45 -60.78
CA ALA A 548 -10.40 -19.51 -61.01
C ALA A 548 -9.94 -18.72 -62.25
N LEU A 549 -10.84 -18.40 -63.19
CA LEU A 549 -10.49 -17.73 -64.44
C LEU A 549 -10.41 -16.19 -64.30
N ASN A 550 -11.10 -15.59 -63.32
CA ASN A 550 -11.14 -14.13 -63.14
C ASN A 550 -10.01 -13.60 -62.23
N ALA A 551 -9.49 -14.42 -61.30
CA ALA A 551 -8.40 -14.02 -60.41
C ALA A 551 -7.03 -14.00 -61.11
N LEU A 552 -6.82 -14.86 -62.11
CA LEU A 552 -5.57 -14.92 -62.89
C LEU A 552 -5.39 -13.70 -63.82
N LEU A 553 -6.47 -13.00 -64.20
CA LEU A 553 -6.41 -11.78 -65.02
C LEU A 553 -6.09 -10.51 -64.20
N ALA A 554 -6.46 -10.46 -62.92
CA ALA A 554 -6.24 -9.29 -62.06
C ALA A 554 -4.77 -9.18 -61.57
N VAL A 555 -4.09 -10.31 -61.37
CA VAL A 555 -2.70 -10.34 -60.90
C VAL A 555 -1.72 -9.95 -62.03
N ALA A 556 -2.06 -10.23 -63.28
CA ALA A 556 -1.28 -9.79 -64.44
C ALA A 556 -1.29 -8.26 -64.64
N PHE A 557 -2.38 -7.58 -64.26
CA PHE A 557 -2.52 -6.12 -64.40
C PHE A 557 -1.75 -5.33 -63.35
N LEU A 558 -1.68 -5.81 -62.10
CA LEU A 558 -0.98 -5.13 -61.01
C LEU A 558 0.55 -5.29 -61.09
N TRP A 559 1.04 -6.37 -61.71
CA TRP A 559 2.46 -6.58 -61.93
C TRP A 559 3.04 -5.68 -63.04
N MET A 560 2.21 -5.26 -64.01
CA MET A 560 2.60 -4.29 -65.04
C MET A 560 2.61 -2.83 -64.56
N ALA A 561 1.89 -2.49 -63.49
CA ALA A 561 1.82 -1.12 -62.96
C ALA A 561 3.00 -0.74 -62.03
N ARG A 562 3.81 -1.71 -61.57
CA ARG A 562 4.89 -1.49 -60.59
C ARG A 562 6.30 -1.34 -61.21
N ARG A 563 6.43 -1.34 -62.54
CA ARG A 563 7.68 -1.06 -63.28
C ARG A 563 7.55 0.18 -64.18
N ARG A 564 7.49 1.36 -63.56
CA ARG A 564 7.68 2.73 -64.11
C ARG A 564 7.44 3.67 -62.92
N ARG A 565 8.32 4.52 -62.40
CA ARG A 565 9.49 5.24 -62.92
C ARG A 565 10.46 5.58 -61.75
N TRP A 566 11.70 5.82 -62.15
CA TRP A 566 12.84 6.30 -61.37
C TRP A 566 12.84 7.84 -61.13
N SER A 567 13.76 8.23 -60.23
CA SER A 567 14.58 9.47 -60.11
C SER A 567 14.04 10.73 -59.40
N GLU A 568 14.59 10.98 -58.19
CA GLU A 568 15.24 12.21 -57.61
C GLU A 568 14.63 13.63 -57.78
N PRO A 569 15.09 14.67 -57.03
CA PRO A 569 15.46 14.79 -55.60
C PRO A 569 14.92 16.07 -54.88
N ALA A 570 15.16 16.16 -53.57
CA ALA A 570 15.39 17.37 -52.74
C ALA A 570 14.31 18.48 -52.52
N SER A 571 14.34 18.98 -51.27
CA SER A 571 14.19 20.38 -50.80
C SER A 571 13.02 20.73 -49.85
N TYR A 572 13.40 21.57 -48.88
CA TYR A 572 12.68 22.16 -47.75
C TYR A 572 11.43 22.96 -48.14
N VAL A 573 10.49 23.15 -47.19
CA VAL A 573 10.07 24.45 -46.59
C VAL A 573 8.68 24.35 -45.92
N ALA A 574 8.65 24.89 -44.70
CA ALA A 574 7.61 25.53 -43.87
C ALA A 574 6.08 25.31 -44.05
N LEU A 575 5.45 25.29 -42.87
CA LEU A 575 4.06 25.55 -42.46
C LEU A 575 3.30 26.62 -43.26
N PRO A 576 1.95 26.61 -43.25
CA PRO A 576 1.18 27.06 -42.08
C PRO A 576 0.61 25.96 -41.17
#